data_AF-A0AAN6PZP1-F1
#
_entry.id   AF-A0AAN6PZP1-F1
#
_cell.length_a   1.000
_cell.length_b   1.000
_cell.length_c   1.000
_cell.angle_alpha   90.00
_cell.angle_beta   90.00
_cell.angle_gamma   90.00
#
_symmetry.space_group_name_H-M   'P 1'
#
loop_
_entity.id
_entity.type
_entity.pdbx_description
1 polymer ?
#
loop_
_entity_poly.entity_id
_entity_poly.type
_entity_poly.pdbx_seq_one_letter_code
_entity_poly.pdbx_strand_id
1 'polypeptide(L)'
;MASSRDTLAELNTVTDNALALADQLEAVVSSIAAHNPSTASTASKSQLVAEPVVAVNSSNIDALSLAHDSAALIKAHATKISLLIINEPFTPTAIAKVLRELVASPVPSLTAAVELCTPRQYTQIIQQDVAWRAGRVLKELKELLLRIPKDGRVLSDAKKDASSGAVGGRGSIATTGVLWSACDDLMAFAKRGFAGNLAYKVEQLRDTLKDVMEELKEWGDEEDDEDGDDAEGDDDVDDTHGAETNDAQAILDGLMGSQRHIPRDDPEQIRQRLDSCLRRLRLTTLLYQATVKRRIKPLPSLPRDSSSDIPARLDEVVSVLNGIPDKFGSLAMAFYELDTSEIDRLMDECFFDAFAASELLVKPWEGGKDEFSDWALRFQLEIKKG
;
A
#
# COMPACT_ATOMS: atom_id res chain seq x y z
N MET A 1 -6.60 -23.30 -47.55
CA MET A 1 -5.65 -22.26 -47.09
C MET A 1 -6.49 -21.01 -46.83
N ALA A 2 -6.57 -20.53 -45.60
CA ALA A 2 -7.28 -19.28 -45.29
C ALA A 2 -6.56 -18.11 -45.98
N SER A 3 -7.32 -17.15 -46.51
CA SER A 3 -6.73 -15.95 -47.13
C SER A 3 -6.05 -15.09 -46.05
N SER A 4 -5.01 -14.32 -46.42
CA SER A 4 -4.37 -13.36 -45.51
C SER A 4 -5.34 -12.34 -44.90
N ARG A 5 -6.49 -12.10 -45.56
CA ARG A 5 -7.57 -11.26 -45.01
C ARG A 5 -8.36 -11.97 -43.91
N ASP A 6 -8.57 -13.27 -44.05
CA ASP A 6 -9.33 -14.08 -43.09
C ASP A 6 -8.55 -14.20 -41.77
N THR A 7 -7.24 -14.39 -41.84
CA THR A 7 -6.37 -14.49 -40.66
C THR A 7 -6.24 -13.18 -39.89
N LEU A 8 -6.29 -12.03 -40.58
CA LEU A 8 -6.29 -10.71 -39.95
C LEU A 8 -7.64 -10.39 -39.28
N ALA A 9 -8.76 -10.73 -39.93
CA ALA A 9 -10.08 -10.59 -39.34
C ALA A 9 -10.25 -11.45 -38.08
N GLU A 10 -9.72 -12.67 -38.12
CA GLU A 10 -9.67 -13.59 -36.99
C GLU A 10 -8.85 -13.01 -35.83
N LEU A 11 -7.65 -12.47 -36.10
CA LEU A 11 -6.83 -11.79 -35.08
C LEU A 11 -7.62 -10.65 -34.43
N ASN A 12 -8.19 -9.74 -35.23
CA ASN A 12 -8.95 -8.60 -34.71
C ASN A 12 -10.09 -9.05 -33.80
N THR A 13 -10.82 -10.09 -34.20
CA THR A 13 -11.91 -10.66 -33.38
C THR A 13 -11.40 -11.22 -32.06
N VAL A 14 -10.28 -11.95 -32.07
CA VAL A 14 -9.67 -12.52 -30.86
C VAL A 14 -9.14 -11.42 -29.93
N THR A 15 -8.52 -10.37 -30.49
CA THR A 15 -8.07 -9.20 -29.73
C THR A 15 -9.24 -8.48 -29.06
N ASP A 16 -10.32 -8.20 -29.80
CA ASP A 16 -11.49 -7.50 -29.26
C ASP A 16 -12.18 -8.33 -28.16
N ASN A 17 -12.27 -9.66 -28.32
CA ASN A 17 -12.77 -10.56 -27.27
C ASN A 17 -11.85 -10.59 -26.03
N ALA A 18 -10.53 -10.59 -26.23
CA ALA A 18 -9.57 -10.57 -25.12
C ALA A 18 -9.62 -9.26 -24.32
N LEU A 19 -9.80 -8.12 -25.02
CA LEU A 19 -10.02 -6.81 -24.41
C LEU A 19 -11.31 -6.82 -23.57
N ALA A 20 -12.42 -7.27 -24.15
CA ALA A 20 -13.70 -7.32 -23.45
C ALA A 20 -13.66 -8.22 -22.19
N LEU A 21 -12.98 -9.37 -22.27
CA LEU A 21 -12.78 -10.24 -21.11
C LEU A 21 -11.92 -9.56 -20.04
N ALA A 22 -10.80 -8.95 -20.43
CA ALA A 22 -9.92 -8.23 -19.49
C ALA A 22 -10.66 -7.09 -18.79
N ASP A 23 -11.49 -6.33 -19.52
CA ASP A 23 -12.34 -5.26 -18.96
C ASP A 23 -13.33 -5.79 -17.92
N GLN A 24 -14.04 -6.89 -18.24
CA GLN A 24 -15.01 -7.50 -17.32
C GLN A 24 -14.33 -7.99 -16.04
N LEU A 25 -13.20 -8.67 -16.16
CA LEU A 25 -12.45 -9.20 -15.03
C LEU A 25 -11.79 -8.08 -14.20
N GLU A 26 -11.27 -7.04 -14.85
CA GLU A 26 -10.74 -5.85 -14.17
C GLU A 26 -11.83 -5.20 -13.32
N ALA A 27 -13.06 -5.08 -13.84
CA ALA A 27 -14.19 -4.54 -13.09
C ALA A 27 -14.55 -5.39 -11.87
N VAL A 28 -14.61 -6.72 -12.01
CA VAL A 28 -14.84 -7.64 -10.89
C VAL A 28 -13.78 -7.46 -9.81
N VAL A 29 -12.51 -7.54 -10.18
CA VAL A 29 -11.39 -7.42 -9.24
C VAL A 29 -11.35 -6.04 -8.58
N SER A 30 -11.60 -4.97 -9.34
CA SER A 30 -11.64 -3.61 -8.81
C SER A 30 -12.77 -3.40 -7.79
N SER A 31 -13.92 -4.08 -7.98
CA SER A 31 -15.02 -4.02 -7.00
C SER A 31 -14.63 -4.65 -5.66
N ILE A 32 -13.82 -5.71 -5.68
CA ILE A 32 -13.29 -6.36 -4.48
C ILE A 32 -12.24 -5.46 -3.80
N ALA A 33 -11.35 -4.85 -4.59
CA ALA A 33 -10.35 -3.91 -4.07
C ALA A 33 -10.98 -2.68 -3.40
N ALA A 34 -12.11 -2.19 -3.90
CA ALA A 34 -12.80 -1.00 -3.39
C ALA A 34 -13.68 -1.25 -2.16
N HIS A 35 -13.87 -2.51 -1.74
CA HIS A 35 -14.82 -2.83 -0.67
C HIS A 35 -14.29 -2.40 0.71
N ASN A 36 -14.71 -1.22 1.20
CA ASN A 36 -14.47 -0.74 2.57
C ASN A 36 -15.64 -1.13 3.49
N PRO A 37 -15.39 -1.72 4.67
CA PRO A 37 -16.46 -2.24 5.53
C PRO A 37 -17.21 -1.14 6.31
N SER A 38 -16.74 0.11 6.29
CA SER A 38 -17.35 1.23 7.05
C SER A 38 -18.72 1.69 6.53
N THR A 39 -19.31 1.01 5.55
CA THR A 39 -20.67 1.29 5.05
C THR A 39 -21.50 0.02 4.90
N ALA A 40 -21.64 -0.76 5.97
CA ALA A 40 -22.59 -1.87 6.03
C ALA A 40 -23.56 -1.71 7.21
N SER A 41 -24.38 -0.66 7.16
CA SER A 41 -25.62 -0.59 7.95
C SER A 41 -26.75 -0.07 7.07
N THR A 42 -27.28 -0.93 6.19
CA THR A 42 -28.73 -1.15 5.99
C THR A 42 -28.98 -2.23 4.94
N ALA A 43 -30.04 -2.99 5.18
CA ALA A 43 -30.45 -4.23 4.55
C ALA A 43 -30.51 -4.27 3.02
N SER A 44 -30.25 -5.46 2.46
CA SER A 44 -31.22 -6.16 1.61
C SER A 44 -30.98 -7.68 1.65
N LYS A 45 -31.86 -8.39 2.37
CA LYS A 45 -32.02 -9.84 2.26
C LYS A 45 -32.63 -10.13 0.88
N SER A 46 -31.84 -10.64 -0.05
CA SER A 46 -32.39 -11.39 -1.19
C SER A 46 -31.93 -12.83 -1.05
N GLN A 47 -32.89 -13.71 -0.76
CA GLN A 47 -32.72 -15.16 -0.85
C GLN A 47 -32.44 -15.52 -2.30
N LEU A 48 -31.24 -16.03 -2.57
CA LEU A 48 -31.00 -16.85 -3.76
C LEU A 48 -30.85 -18.30 -3.34
N VAL A 49 -31.66 -19.11 -4.00
CA VAL A 49 -31.88 -20.54 -3.84
C VAL A 49 -30.56 -21.27 -4.09
N ALA A 50 -30.15 -22.10 -3.12
CA ALA A 50 -28.99 -22.96 -3.24
C ALA A 50 -29.31 -24.14 -4.18
N GLU A 51 -28.80 -24.11 -5.40
CA GLU A 51 -28.56 -25.32 -6.19
C GLU A 51 -27.20 -25.91 -5.81
N PRO A 52 -27.05 -27.25 -5.72
CA PRO A 52 -25.84 -27.88 -5.26
C PRO A 52 -24.80 -27.86 -6.40
N VAL A 53 -23.90 -26.89 -6.38
CA VAL A 53 -22.68 -26.98 -7.17
C VAL A 53 -21.87 -28.11 -6.58
N VAL A 54 -21.69 -29.15 -7.40
CA VAL A 54 -20.88 -30.33 -7.17
C VAL A 54 -19.59 -29.93 -6.46
N ALA A 55 -19.43 -30.39 -5.21
CA ALA A 55 -18.20 -30.28 -4.46
C ALA A 55 -17.12 -31.11 -5.19
N VAL A 56 -16.45 -30.49 -6.14
CA VAL A 56 -15.15 -30.97 -6.61
C VAL A 56 -14.25 -30.92 -5.40
N ASN A 57 -13.70 -32.07 -5.02
CA ASN A 57 -12.71 -32.21 -3.95
C ASN A 57 -11.60 -31.16 -4.15
N SER A 58 -11.73 -30.02 -3.48
CA SER A 58 -10.79 -28.91 -3.56
C SER A 58 -9.58 -29.28 -2.72
N SER A 59 -8.60 -29.95 -3.35
CA SER A 59 -7.22 -29.80 -2.94
C SER A 59 -6.98 -28.32 -2.71
N ASN A 60 -6.68 -27.93 -1.47
CA ASN A 60 -6.67 -26.55 -0.99
C ASN A 60 -5.78 -25.65 -1.89
N ILE A 61 -6.37 -24.97 -2.87
CA ILE A 61 -5.63 -24.15 -3.85
C ILE A 61 -5.17 -22.89 -3.12
N ASP A 62 -3.87 -22.69 -3.02
CA ASP A 62 -3.30 -21.46 -2.48
C ASP A 62 -3.52 -20.31 -3.47
N ALA A 63 -4.34 -19.34 -3.04
CA ALA A 63 -4.69 -18.16 -3.81
C ALA A 63 -3.46 -17.33 -4.18
N LEU A 64 -2.48 -17.20 -3.29
CA LEU A 64 -1.28 -16.41 -3.55
C LEU A 64 -0.38 -17.11 -4.57
N SER A 65 -0.20 -18.43 -4.45
CA SER A 65 0.52 -19.22 -5.45
C SER A 65 -0.15 -19.16 -6.83
N LEU A 66 -1.49 -19.24 -6.88
CA LEU A 66 -2.23 -19.10 -8.14
C LEU A 66 -2.06 -17.71 -8.76
N ALA A 67 -2.09 -16.64 -7.94
CA ALA A 67 -1.86 -15.28 -8.41
C ALA A 67 -0.43 -15.10 -8.96
N HIS A 68 0.56 -15.65 -8.28
CA HIS A 68 1.96 -15.66 -8.72
C HIS A 68 2.11 -16.30 -10.10
N ASP A 69 1.63 -17.55 -10.25
CA ASP A 69 1.81 -18.32 -11.48
C ASP A 69 1.02 -17.71 -12.64
N SER A 70 -0.17 -17.18 -12.37
CA SER A 70 -0.96 -16.44 -13.35
C SER A 70 -0.23 -15.18 -13.83
N ALA A 71 0.35 -14.40 -12.91
CA ALA A 71 1.13 -13.20 -13.24
C ALA A 71 2.38 -13.54 -14.04
N ALA A 72 3.09 -14.61 -13.69
CA ALA A 72 4.27 -15.10 -14.40
C ALA A 72 3.94 -15.51 -15.84
N LEU A 73 2.82 -16.23 -16.03
CA LEU A 73 2.34 -16.62 -17.35
C LEU A 73 1.90 -15.40 -18.17
N ILE A 74 1.13 -14.47 -17.60
CA ILE A 74 0.74 -13.22 -18.26
C ILE A 74 1.98 -12.45 -18.73
N LYS A 75 2.99 -12.32 -17.88
CA LYS A 75 4.27 -11.68 -18.22
C LYS A 75 4.95 -12.38 -19.41
N ALA A 76 5.00 -13.71 -19.42
CA ALA A 76 5.59 -14.47 -20.53
C ALA A 76 4.82 -14.30 -21.85
N HIS A 77 3.47 -14.32 -21.80
CA HIS A 77 2.63 -14.07 -22.97
C HIS A 77 2.76 -12.62 -23.47
N ALA A 78 2.82 -11.64 -22.57
CA ALA A 78 3.05 -10.25 -22.90
C ALA A 78 4.36 -10.04 -23.66
N THR A 79 5.45 -10.70 -23.24
CA THR A 79 6.73 -10.68 -23.97
C THR A 79 6.58 -11.23 -25.38
N LYS A 80 5.89 -12.37 -25.54
CA LYS A 80 5.63 -12.95 -26.87
C LYS A 80 4.83 -11.99 -27.76
N ILE A 81 3.75 -11.41 -27.25
CA ILE A 81 2.94 -10.43 -27.99
C ILE A 81 3.79 -9.23 -28.38
N SER A 82 4.52 -8.65 -27.43
CA SER A 82 5.37 -7.47 -27.66
C SER A 82 6.40 -7.72 -28.75
N LEU A 83 7.02 -8.91 -28.79
CA LEU A 83 7.97 -9.27 -29.85
C LEU A 83 7.29 -9.47 -31.20
N LEU A 84 6.11 -10.09 -31.25
CA LEU A 84 5.39 -10.37 -32.49
C LEU A 84 4.83 -9.10 -33.16
N ILE A 85 4.49 -8.06 -32.39
CA ILE A 85 3.94 -6.82 -32.94
C ILE A 85 4.99 -5.82 -33.40
N ILE A 86 6.27 -6.02 -33.07
CA ILE A 86 7.37 -5.10 -33.45
C ILE A 86 8.37 -5.69 -34.44
N ASN A 87 8.35 -7.01 -34.68
CA ASN A 87 9.32 -7.69 -35.55
C ASN A 87 8.67 -8.25 -36.80
N GLU A 88 9.32 -8.08 -37.95
CA GLU A 88 8.90 -8.70 -39.20
C GLU A 88 9.35 -10.18 -39.28
N PRO A 89 8.56 -11.08 -39.90
CA PRO A 89 7.26 -10.82 -40.54
C PRO A 89 6.11 -10.75 -39.53
N PHE A 90 5.14 -9.86 -39.79
CA PHE A 90 3.90 -9.82 -39.00
C PHE A 90 3.13 -11.14 -39.17
N THR A 91 2.86 -11.81 -38.06
CA THR A 91 2.28 -13.17 -38.07
C THR A 91 0.96 -13.20 -37.30
N PRO A 92 -0.19 -12.86 -37.94
CA PRO A 92 -1.47 -12.74 -37.24
C PRO A 92 -1.90 -14.01 -36.49
N THR A 93 -1.66 -15.18 -37.08
CA THR A 93 -2.02 -16.48 -36.51
C THR A 93 -1.24 -16.81 -35.24
N ALA A 94 0.03 -16.39 -35.17
CA ALA A 94 0.86 -16.57 -33.98
C ALA A 94 0.36 -15.68 -32.83
N ILE A 95 0.03 -14.42 -33.12
CA ILE A 95 -0.53 -13.50 -32.12
C ILE A 95 -1.88 -14.03 -31.62
N ALA A 96 -2.78 -14.43 -32.54
CA ALA A 96 -4.08 -14.98 -32.18
C ALA A 96 -3.95 -16.24 -31.30
N LYS A 97 -2.97 -17.11 -31.56
CA LYS A 97 -2.68 -18.27 -30.70
C LYS A 97 -2.27 -17.85 -29.29
N VAL A 98 -1.33 -16.90 -29.16
CA VAL A 98 -0.87 -16.41 -27.85
C VAL A 98 -2.02 -15.76 -27.07
N LEU A 99 -2.90 -15.01 -27.75
CA LEU A 99 -4.10 -14.44 -27.14
C LEU A 99 -5.08 -15.49 -26.65
N ARG A 100 -5.32 -16.55 -27.43
CA ARG A 100 -6.18 -17.67 -27.02
C ARG A 100 -5.66 -18.36 -25.77
N GLU A 101 -4.36 -18.63 -25.72
CA GLU A 101 -3.72 -19.23 -24.54
C GLU A 101 -3.89 -18.32 -23.31
N LEU A 102 -3.70 -17.00 -23.49
CA LEU A 102 -3.85 -16.00 -22.44
C LEU A 102 -5.28 -15.92 -21.86
N VAL A 103 -6.30 -15.91 -22.71
CA VAL A 103 -7.71 -15.83 -22.28
C VAL A 103 -8.28 -17.17 -21.81
N ALA A 104 -7.67 -18.30 -22.20
CA ALA A 104 -8.13 -19.62 -21.79
C ALA A 104 -7.75 -19.96 -20.34
N SER A 105 -6.64 -19.41 -19.82
CA SER A 105 -6.16 -19.81 -18.50
C SER A 105 -5.53 -18.67 -17.67
N PRO A 106 -4.42 -18.02 -18.04
CA PRO A 106 -3.74 -17.07 -17.14
C PRO A 106 -4.62 -15.89 -16.68
N VAL A 107 -5.40 -15.31 -17.58
CA VAL A 107 -6.24 -14.14 -17.26
C VAL A 107 -7.43 -14.51 -16.35
N PRO A 108 -8.24 -15.54 -16.67
CA PRO A 108 -9.26 -16.01 -15.73
C PRO A 108 -8.68 -16.52 -14.41
N SER A 109 -7.53 -17.20 -14.43
CA SER A 109 -6.92 -17.76 -13.22
C SER A 109 -6.44 -16.68 -12.26
N LEU A 110 -5.97 -15.54 -12.78
CA LEU A 110 -5.62 -14.38 -11.96
C LEU A 110 -6.85 -13.84 -11.19
N THR A 111 -8.03 -13.82 -11.83
CA THR A 111 -9.27 -13.39 -11.16
C THR A 111 -9.75 -14.44 -10.17
N ALA A 112 -9.69 -15.73 -10.53
CA ALA A 112 -10.00 -16.82 -9.62
C ALA A 112 -9.11 -16.79 -8.37
N ALA A 113 -7.83 -16.41 -8.49
CA ALA A 113 -6.95 -16.22 -7.34
C ALA A 113 -7.47 -15.15 -6.37
N VAL A 114 -8.01 -14.04 -6.87
CA VAL A 114 -8.64 -12.99 -6.04
C VAL A 114 -9.89 -13.53 -5.34
N GLU A 115 -10.73 -14.28 -6.04
CA GLU A 115 -11.96 -14.88 -5.47
C GLU A 115 -11.64 -15.94 -4.40
N LEU A 116 -10.58 -16.73 -4.59
CA LEU A 116 -10.09 -17.70 -3.62
C LEU A 116 -9.45 -17.04 -2.39
N CYS A 117 -8.92 -15.81 -2.54
CA CYS A 117 -8.36 -15.03 -1.44
C CYS A 117 -9.47 -14.42 -0.58
N THR A 118 -10.19 -15.24 0.17
CA THR A 118 -11.31 -14.77 0.99
C THR A 118 -10.84 -14.09 2.29
N PRO A 119 -11.53 -13.05 2.81
CA PRO A 119 -11.19 -12.41 4.08
C PRO A 119 -11.22 -13.37 5.27
N ARG A 120 -12.08 -14.39 5.20
CA ARG A 120 -12.21 -15.43 6.24
C ARG A 120 -11.00 -16.33 6.34
N GLN A 121 -10.23 -16.47 5.26
CA GLN A 121 -9.02 -17.27 5.25
C GLN A 121 -7.82 -16.35 5.43
N TYR A 122 -7.63 -15.37 4.56
CA TYR A 122 -6.43 -14.53 4.56
C TYR A 122 -6.59 -13.34 5.51
N THR A 123 -7.44 -12.38 5.16
CA THR A 123 -7.81 -11.14 5.89
C THR A 123 -8.40 -10.23 4.82
N GLN A 124 -9.21 -9.25 5.21
CA GLN A 124 -9.73 -8.27 4.26
C GLN A 124 -8.60 -7.51 3.57
N ILE A 125 -7.58 -7.12 4.34
CA ILE A 125 -6.48 -6.35 3.78
C ILE A 125 -5.69 -7.10 2.70
N ILE A 126 -5.43 -8.40 2.91
CA ILE A 126 -4.69 -9.21 1.94
C ILE A 126 -5.53 -9.42 0.69
N GLN A 127 -6.85 -9.63 0.83
CA GLN A 127 -7.74 -9.72 -0.32
C GLN A 127 -7.70 -8.42 -1.14
N GLN A 128 -7.83 -7.26 -0.48
CA GLN A 128 -7.80 -5.96 -1.14
C GLN A 128 -6.47 -5.72 -1.87
N ASP A 129 -5.34 -6.04 -1.24
CA ASP A 129 -4.01 -5.89 -1.84
C ASP A 129 -3.83 -6.78 -3.08
N VAL A 130 -4.24 -8.06 -3.00
CA VAL A 130 -4.18 -8.98 -4.16
C VAL A 130 -5.09 -8.48 -5.27
N ALA A 131 -6.31 -8.05 -4.93
CA ALA A 131 -7.27 -7.52 -5.88
C ALA A 131 -6.73 -6.27 -6.59
N TRP A 132 -6.22 -5.28 -5.85
CA TRP A 132 -5.67 -4.07 -6.44
C TRP A 132 -4.51 -4.37 -7.41
N ARG A 133 -3.60 -5.28 -7.03
CA ARG A 133 -2.46 -5.71 -7.86
C ARG A 133 -2.91 -6.46 -9.11
N ALA A 134 -3.86 -7.39 -8.97
CA ALA A 134 -4.43 -8.13 -10.08
C ALA A 134 -5.17 -7.20 -11.06
N GLY A 135 -5.94 -6.23 -10.55
CA GLY A 135 -6.61 -5.20 -11.35
C GLY A 135 -5.59 -4.37 -12.14
N ARG A 136 -4.47 -3.97 -11.51
CA ARG A 136 -3.38 -3.28 -12.20
C ARG A 136 -2.76 -4.15 -13.32
N VAL A 137 -2.55 -5.44 -13.10
CA VAL A 137 -2.05 -6.36 -14.15
C VAL A 137 -3.04 -6.42 -15.33
N LEU A 138 -4.34 -6.56 -15.06
CA LEU A 138 -5.38 -6.64 -16.10
C LEU A 138 -5.48 -5.33 -16.90
N LYS A 139 -5.44 -4.19 -16.21
CA LYS A 139 -5.42 -2.86 -16.84
C LYS A 139 -4.22 -2.69 -17.77
N GLU A 140 -3.02 -3.00 -17.30
CA GLU A 140 -1.80 -2.85 -18.09
C GLU A 140 -1.71 -3.88 -19.22
N LEU A 141 -2.32 -5.06 -19.05
CA LEU A 141 -2.48 -6.04 -20.11
C LEU A 141 -3.37 -5.49 -21.23
N LYS A 142 -4.51 -4.90 -20.89
CA LYS A 142 -5.41 -4.24 -21.86
C LYS A 142 -4.68 -3.18 -22.66
N GLU A 143 -3.88 -2.34 -22.00
CA GLU A 143 -3.06 -1.32 -22.66
C GLU A 143 -2.11 -1.92 -23.70
N LEU A 144 -1.49 -3.07 -23.41
CA LEU A 144 -0.65 -3.79 -24.38
C LEU A 144 -1.47 -4.38 -25.52
N LEU A 145 -2.63 -4.97 -25.23
CA LEU A 145 -3.51 -5.57 -26.25
C LEU A 145 -4.03 -4.53 -27.25
N LEU A 146 -4.30 -3.31 -26.79
CA LEU A 146 -4.66 -2.17 -27.66
C LEU A 146 -3.54 -1.78 -28.64
N ARG A 147 -2.31 -2.25 -28.45
CA ARG A 147 -1.19 -2.00 -29.36
C ARG A 147 -1.08 -3.00 -30.49
N ILE A 148 -1.88 -4.05 -30.49
CA ILE A 148 -1.86 -5.04 -31.57
C ILE A 148 -2.34 -4.36 -32.87
N PRO A 149 -1.51 -4.30 -33.92
CA PRO A 149 -1.89 -3.67 -35.18
C PRO A 149 -3.05 -4.37 -35.86
N LYS A 150 -4.05 -3.59 -36.30
CA LYS A 150 -5.24 -4.10 -37.02
C LYS A 150 -5.06 -4.11 -38.55
N ASP A 151 -3.96 -3.55 -39.07
CA ASP A 151 -3.67 -3.37 -40.50
C ASP A 151 -2.78 -4.48 -41.08
N GLY A 152 -2.39 -5.47 -40.26
CA GLY A 152 -1.55 -6.59 -40.69
C GLY A 152 -0.07 -6.27 -40.83
N ARG A 153 0.40 -5.13 -40.29
CA ARG A 153 1.80 -4.71 -40.31
C ARG A 153 2.35 -4.63 -38.89
N VAL A 154 3.67 -4.73 -38.75
CA VAL A 154 4.32 -4.46 -37.47
C VAL A 154 4.19 -2.98 -37.10
N LEU A 155 4.34 -2.67 -35.82
CA LEU A 155 4.33 -1.30 -35.34
C LEU A 155 5.51 -0.51 -35.93
N SER A 156 5.23 0.69 -36.43
CA SER A 156 6.26 1.68 -36.79
C SER A 156 7.06 2.11 -35.56
N ASP A 157 8.31 2.54 -35.75
CA ASP A 157 9.18 3.07 -34.68
C ASP A 157 8.48 4.14 -33.83
N ALA A 158 7.71 5.05 -34.46
CA ALA A 158 6.96 6.08 -33.75
C ALA A 158 5.91 5.54 -32.76
N LYS A 159 5.35 4.34 -32.98
CA LYS A 159 4.38 3.70 -32.06
C LYS A 159 5.03 2.72 -31.09
N LYS A 160 6.23 2.26 -31.44
CA LYS A 160 7.07 1.35 -30.65
C LYS A 160 7.81 2.10 -29.54
N ASP A 161 8.45 3.21 -29.90
CA ASP A 161 9.39 3.96 -29.06
C ASP A 161 8.83 5.32 -28.58
N ALA A 162 7.52 5.53 -28.68
CA ALA A 162 6.88 6.78 -28.24
C ALA A 162 7.16 7.07 -26.75
N SER A 163 7.51 8.32 -26.44
CA SER A 163 7.67 8.77 -25.06
C SER A 163 6.33 8.81 -24.31
N SER A 164 6.41 8.70 -22.99
CA SER A 164 5.25 8.95 -22.11
C SER A 164 4.71 10.37 -22.35
N GLY A 165 3.45 10.50 -22.77
CA GLY A 165 2.80 11.79 -23.07
C GLY A 165 2.72 12.16 -24.56
N ALA A 166 3.19 11.31 -25.48
CA ALA A 166 3.00 11.53 -26.92
C ALA A 166 1.51 11.51 -27.32
N VAL A 167 1.18 12.19 -28.43
CA VAL A 167 -0.16 12.19 -29.04
C VAL A 167 -0.47 10.77 -29.55
N GLY A 168 -1.08 9.94 -28.70
CA GLY A 168 -1.26 8.50 -28.92
C GLY A 168 -0.81 7.60 -27.76
N GLY A 169 -0.26 8.19 -26.69
CA GLY A 169 0.18 7.48 -25.48
C GLY A 169 1.61 6.93 -25.57
N ARG A 170 2.08 6.33 -24.47
CA ARG A 170 3.41 5.68 -24.36
C ARG A 170 3.65 4.65 -25.46
N GLY A 171 4.88 4.35 -25.86
CA GLY A 171 5.17 3.33 -26.88
C GLY A 171 4.82 1.90 -26.45
N SER A 172 4.76 0.95 -27.38
CA SER A 172 4.50 -0.46 -27.04
C SER A 172 5.58 -1.06 -26.12
N ILE A 173 6.85 -0.69 -26.28
CA ILE A 173 7.95 -1.17 -25.42
C ILE A 173 7.76 -0.69 -23.98
N ALA A 174 7.48 0.60 -23.80
CA ALA A 174 7.18 1.17 -22.49
C ALA A 174 5.93 0.54 -21.86
N THR A 175 4.90 0.26 -22.67
CA THR A 175 3.68 -0.42 -22.22
C THR A 175 3.98 -1.82 -21.70
N THR A 176 4.78 -2.61 -22.44
CA THR A 176 5.24 -3.93 -22.01
C THR A 176 6.04 -3.85 -20.70
N GLY A 177 6.93 -2.86 -20.57
CA GLY A 177 7.74 -2.66 -19.35
C GLY A 177 6.90 -2.36 -18.11
N VAL A 178 5.83 -1.57 -18.24
CA VAL A 178 4.93 -1.29 -17.10
C VAL A 178 4.10 -2.52 -16.73
N LEU A 179 3.63 -3.29 -17.71
CA LEU A 179 2.96 -4.57 -17.45
C LEU A 179 3.89 -5.56 -16.73
N TRP A 180 5.16 -5.64 -17.15
CA TRP A 180 6.16 -6.44 -16.43
C TRP A 180 6.31 -6.01 -14.99
N SER A 181 6.43 -4.70 -14.73
CA SER A 181 6.50 -4.16 -13.37
C SER A 181 5.26 -4.54 -12.55
N ALA A 182 4.06 -4.45 -13.12
CA ALA A 182 2.82 -4.86 -12.43
C ALA A 182 2.82 -6.37 -12.11
N CYS A 183 3.25 -7.22 -13.04
CA CYS A 183 3.40 -8.65 -12.81
C CYS A 183 4.46 -8.96 -11.73
N ASP A 184 5.63 -8.32 -11.79
CA ASP A 184 6.72 -8.50 -10.82
C ASP A 184 6.30 -8.11 -9.41
N ASP A 185 5.56 -7.00 -9.30
CA ASP A 185 5.03 -6.48 -8.05
C ASP A 185 4.00 -7.46 -7.42
N LEU A 186 3.11 -8.04 -8.23
CA LEU A 186 2.19 -9.09 -7.77
C LEU A 186 2.93 -10.39 -7.41
N MET A 187 3.90 -10.83 -8.20
CA MET A 187 4.71 -12.01 -7.89
C MET A 187 5.51 -11.84 -6.59
N ALA A 188 6.10 -10.66 -6.37
CA ALA A 188 6.83 -10.35 -5.15
C ALA A 188 5.90 -10.36 -3.93
N PHE A 189 4.70 -9.78 -4.06
CA PHE A 189 3.67 -9.85 -3.03
C PHE A 189 3.29 -11.30 -2.71
N ALA A 190 2.95 -12.09 -3.72
CA ALA A 190 2.56 -13.49 -3.54
C ALA A 190 3.69 -14.34 -2.91
N LYS A 191 4.93 -14.16 -3.37
CA LYS A 191 6.12 -14.86 -2.85
C LYS A 191 6.40 -14.53 -1.37
N ARG A 192 6.08 -13.31 -0.94
CA ARG A 192 6.20 -12.92 0.48
C ARG A 192 5.21 -13.69 1.36
N GLY A 193 4.10 -14.15 0.78
CA GLY A 193 3.09 -14.94 1.45
C GLY A 193 2.23 -14.14 2.43
N PHE A 194 1.24 -14.81 3.01
CA PHE A 194 0.25 -14.20 3.91
C PHE A 194 0.90 -13.46 5.10
N ALA A 195 1.62 -14.21 5.95
CA ALA A 195 2.26 -13.65 7.13
C ALA A 195 3.33 -12.60 6.79
N GLY A 196 4.06 -12.81 5.69
CA GLY A 196 5.11 -11.90 5.28
C GLY A 196 4.56 -10.55 4.80
N ASN A 197 3.42 -10.50 4.11
CA ASN A 197 2.78 -9.24 3.71
C ASN A 197 2.23 -8.46 4.91
N LEU A 198 1.60 -9.14 5.87
CA LEU A 198 1.18 -8.51 7.12
C LEU A 198 2.39 -7.95 7.89
N ALA A 199 3.48 -8.73 7.98
CA ALA A 199 4.70 -8.28 8.64
C ALA A 199 5.29 -7.06 7.94
N TYR A 200 5.38 -7.08 6.61
CA TYR A 200 5.86 -5.95 5.82
C TYR A 200 5.03 -4.70 6.09
N LYS A 201 3.70 -4.79 6.10
CA LYS A 201 2.83 -3.64 6.38
C LYS A 201 3.06 -3.07 7.78
N VAL A 202 3.05 -3.92 8.81
CA VAL A 202 3.28 -3.48 10.19
C VAL A 202 4.69 -2.90 10.37
N GLU A 203 5.70 -3.41 9.66
CA GLU A 203 7.03 -2.81 9.68
C GLU A 203 7.07 -1.42 9.03
N GLN A 204 6.35 -1.18 7.93
CA GLN A 204 6.26 0.16 7.33
C GLN A 204 5.65 1.18 8.30
N LEU A 205 4.54 0.83 8.96
CA LEU A 205 3.90 1.70 9.96
C LEU A 205 4.85 2.00 11.14
N ARG A 206 5.61 0.99 11.58
CA ARG A 206 6.62 1.16 12.63
C ARG A 206 7.70 2.14 12.21
N ASP A 207 8.15 2.04 10.96
CA ASP A 207 9.22 2.90 10.46
C ASP A 207 8.70 4.35 10.35
N THR A 208 7.46 4.58 9.91
CA THR A 208 6.80 5.90 10.00
C THR A 208 6.76 6.45 11.43
N LEU A 209 6.45 5.61 12.44
CA LEU A 209 6.48 6.04 13.83
C LEU A 209 7.88 6.40 14.34
N LYS A 210 8.93 5.78 13.80
CA LYS A 210 10.30 6.17 14.15
C LYS A 210 10.65 7.51 13.53
N ASP A 211 10.26 7.73 12.28
CA ASP A 211 10.51 9.00 11.59
C ASP A 211 9.86 10.14 12.39
N VAL A 212 8.59 10.01 12.79
CA VAL A 212 7.90 10.99 13.65
C VAL A 212 8.58 11.16 15.01
N MET A 213 9.06 10.07 15.62
CA MET A 213 9.76 10.13 16.92
C MET A 213 11.10 10.86 16.81
N GLU A 214 11.84 10.64 15.72
CA GLU A 214 13.12 11.31 15.46
C GLU A 214 12.89 12.79 15.17
N GLU A 215 11.90 13.13 14.33
CA GLU A 215 11.49 14.50 14.04
C GLU A 215 11.07 15.28 15.30
N LEU A 216 10.18 14.71 16.13
CA LEU A 216 9.75 15.36 17.38
C LEU A 216 10.86 15.53 18.39
N LYS A 217 11.83 14.62 18.39
CA LYS A 217 12.99 14.71 19.28
C LYS A 217 13.93 15.81 18.80
N GLU A 218 14.22 15.87 17.51
CA GLU A 218 15.05 16.92 16.91
C GLU A 218 14.44 18.30 17.19
N TRP A 219 13.14 18.48 16.94
CA TRP A 219 12.42 19.71 17.27
C TRP A 219 12.46 20.07 18.76
N GLY A 220 12.39 19.09 19.66
CA GLY A 220 12.44 19.33 21.11
C GLY A 220 13.82 19.69 21.65
N ASP A 221 14.87 19.29 20.93
CA ASP A 221 16.27 19.55 21.26
C ASP A 221 16.75 20.90 20.64
N GLU A 222 15.98 21.51 19.73
CA GLU A 222 16.23 22.85 19.20
C GLU A 222 16.01 23.91 20.29
N GLU A 223 17.08 24.62 20.65
CA GLU A 223 17.01 25.77 21.56
C GLU A 223 16.59 27.02 20.76
N ASP A 224 15.81 27.92 21.39
CA ASP A 224 15.64 29.28 20.87
C ASP A 224 17.03 29.93 20.91
N ASP A 225 17.70 30.02 19.75
CA ASP A 225 18.93 30.80 19.55
C ASP A 225 18.59 32.30 19.67
N GLU A 226 18.18 32.74 20.86
CA GLU A 226 18.20 34.15 21.28
C GLU A 226 19.57 34.50 21.88
N ASP A 227 20.67 34.20 21.17
CA ASP A 227 21.96 34.89 21.35
C ASP A 227 22.15 35.88 20.20
N GLY A 228 21.18 36.77 20.06
CA GLY A 228 21.29 38.02 19.33
C GLY A 228 21.78 39.14 20.26
N ASP A 229 22.95 39.00 20.87
CA ASP A 229 23.60 40.10 21.61
C ASP A 229 25.13 39.91 21.62
N ASP A 230 25.76 40.24 20.48
CA ASP A 230 27.15 40.71 20.42
C ASP A 230 27.21 41.95 19.51
N ALA A 231 26.44 42.98 19.89
CA ALA A 231 26.61 44.34 19.40
C ALA A 231 27.55 45.12 20.32
N GLU A 232 28.84 44.82 20.26
CA GLU A 232 29.91 45.63 20.85
C GLU A 232 30.97 45.94 19.77
N GLY A 233 31.03 47.20 19.30
CA GLY A 233 32.25 47.76 18.70
C GLY A 233 32.11 48.60 17.42
N ASP A 234 31.58 49.81 17.57
CA ASP A 234 32.17 51.11 17.13
C ASP A 234 32.81 51.23 15.72
N ASP A 235 32.20 52.07 14.87
CA ASP A 235 32.70 53.39 14.41
C ASP A 235 32.36 53.71 12.94
N ASP A 236 31.73 54.88 12.76
CA ASP A 236 31.54 55.73 11.57
C ASP A 236 31.88 55.20 10.16
N VAL A 237 30.87 55.11 9.27
CA VAL A 237 30.88 55.84 7.98
C VAL A 237 29.48 55.99 7.34
N ASP A 238 29.30 57.19 6.83
CA ASP A 238 28.17 57.80 6.11
C ASP A 238 27.73 57.12 4.80
N ASP A 239 26.51 57.47 4.40
CA ASP A 239 25.96 57.53 3.04
C ASP A 239 25.08 56.37 2.49
N THR A 240 23.77 56.59 2.61
CA THR A 240 22.72 56.48 1.56
C THR A 240 22.65 55.24 0.66
N HIS A 241 21.64 54.38 0.90
CA HIS A 241 20.60 53.91 -0.05
C HIS A 241 20.02 52.53 0.36
N GLY A 242 18.68 52.41 0.38
CA GLY A 242 18.01 51.12 0.16
C GLY A 242 17.25 50.51 1.33
N ALA A 243 16.29 51.24 1.90
CA ALA A 243 15.24 50.65 2.72
C ALA A 243 14.26 49.87 1.82
N GLU A 244 14.48 48.57 1.59
CA GLU A 244 13.45 47.65 1.03
C GLU A 244 13.84 46.15 1.03
N THR A 245 14.79 45.69 1.85
CA THR A 245 15.19 44.26 1.91
C THR A 245 14.83 43.54 3.22
N ASN A 246 14.45 44.26 4.27
CA ASN A 246 14.14 43.64 5.57
C ASN A 246 12.79 42.93 5.61
N ASP A 247 11.81 43.39 4.82
CA ASP A 247 10.45 42.83 4.83
C ASP A 247 10.40 41.46 4.15
N ALA A 248 11.14 41.26 3.05
CA ALA A 248 11.20 39.98 2.36
C ALA A 248 11.97 38.92 3.17
N GLN A 249 13.03 39.33 3.88
CA GLN A 249 13.79 38.45 4.77
C GLN A 249 13.00 38.12 6.03
N ALA A 250 12.28 39.07 6.64
CA ALA A 250 11.41 38.83 7.78
C ALA A 250 10.15 38.00 7.43
N ILE A 251 9.62 38.14 6.21
CA ILE A 251 8.57 37.25 5.69
C ILE A 251 9.14 35.86 5.40
N LEU A 252 10.39 35.75 4.91
CA LEU A 252 11.05 34.48 4.68
C LEU A 252 11.40 33.77 6.00
N ASP A 253 11.89 34.50 7.00
CA ASP A 253 12.15 34.01 8.36
C ASP A 253 10.85 33.70 9.10
N GLY A 254 9.78 34.47 8.90
CA GLY A 254 8.42 34.13 9.37
C GLY A 254 7.78 32.94 8.64
N LEU A 255 8.25 32.62 7.44
CA LEU A 255 7.82 31.47 6.63
C LEU A 255 8.69 30.22 6.88
N MET A 256 9.97 30.39 7.25
CA MET A 256 10.91 29.31 7.57
C MET A 256 10.97 29.00 9.08
N GLY A 257 10.67 29.97 9.95
CA GLY A 257 10.54 29.83 11.40
C GLY A 257 9.11 29.55 11.86
N SER A 258 8.28 28.93 11.01
CA SER A 258 6.85 28.71 11.27
C SER A 258 6.55 27.70 12.39
N GLN A 259 7.55 26.98 12.90
CA GLN A 259 7.39 26.10 14.05
C GLN A 259 7.75 26.88 15.32
N ARG A 260 6.82 26.97 16.26
CA ARG A 260 7.08 27.63 17.54
C ARG A 260 8.02 26.74 18.36
N HIS A 261 9.08 27.32 18.91
CA HIS A 261 9.94 26.61 19.87
C HIS A 261 9.34 26.69 21.28
N ILE A 262 9.76 25.75 22.12
CA ILE A 262 9.31 25.69 23.51
C ILE A 262 10.00 26.82 24.29
N PRO A 263 9.26 27.76 24.88
CA PRO A 263 9.85 28.86 25.64
C PRO A 263 10.81 28.38 26.73
N ARG A 264 11.86 29.15 27.03
CA ARG A 264 12.87 28.78 28.05
C ARG A 264 12.26 28.47 29.41
N ASP A 265 11.30 29.29 29.86
CA ASP A 265 10.63 29.14 31.16
C ASP A 265 9.63 27.98 31.19
N ASP A 266 9.20 27.46 30.03
CA ASP A 266 8.24 26.37 29.85
C ASP A 266 7.09 26.37 30.88
N PRO A 267 6.32 27.46 30.97
CA PRO A 267 5.28 27.61 32.00
C PRO A 267 4.21 26.54 31.92
N GLU A 268 3.98 26.02 30.70
CA GLU A 268 3.00 25.00 30.40
C GLU A 268 3.54 23.57 30.50
N GLN A 269 4.83 23.37 30.82
CA GLN A 269 5.49 22.05 30.96
C GLN A 269 5.41 21.19 29.69
N ILE A 270 5.58 21.81 28.52
CA ILE A 270 5.63 21.16 27.21
C ILE A 270 6.82 20.21 27.12
N ARG A 271 8.01 20.56 27.65
CA ARG A 271 9.18 19.67 27.63
C ARG A 271 8.90 18.36 28.35
N GLN A 272 8.21 18.43 29.50
CA GLN A 272 7.82 17.24 30.26
C GLN A 272 6.81 16.36 29.51
N ARG A 273 5.86 16.98 28.79
CA ARG A 273 4.89 16.28 27.93
C ARG A 273 5.56 15.61 26.76
N LEU A 274 6.46 16.32 26.08
CA LEU A 274 7.25 15.80 24.97
C LEU A 274 8.09 14.60 25.42
N ASP A 275 8.78 14.73 26.55
CA ASP A 275 9.51 13.63 27.19
C ASP A 275 8.64 12.40 27.47
N SER A 276 7.43 12.60 28.00
CA SER A 276 6.48 11.50 28.24
C SER A 276 6.01 10.89 26.92
N CYS A 277 5.68 11.72 25.93
CA CYS A 277 5.27 11.31 24.60
C CYS A 277 6.35 10.45 23.93
N LEU A 278 7.61 10.93 23.88
CA LEU A 278 8.73 10.22 23.27
C LEU A 278 8.99 8.86 23.95
N ARG A 279 8.91 8.80 25.29
CA ARG A 279 9.03 7.53 26.03
C ARG A 279 7.93 6.54 25.64
N ARG A 280 6.67 7.00 25.59
CA ARG A 280 5.52 6.15 25.26
C ARG A 280 5.49 5.77 23.77
N LEU A 281 5.86 6.68 22.87
CA LEU A 281 6.03 6.42 21.43
C LEU A 281 7.13 5.39 21.18
N ARG A 282 8.22 5.43 21.95
CA ARG A 282 9.25 4.39 21.91
C ARG A 282 8.70 3.02 22.32
N LEU A 283 7.88 2.96 23.37
CA LEU A 283 7.19 1.72 23.76
C LEU A 283 6.23 1.24 22.66
N THR A 284 5.46 2.13 22.04
CA THR A 284 4.58 1.81 20.91
C THR A 284 5.39 1.24 19.74
N THR A 285 6.54 1.82 19.39
CA THR A 285 7.44 1.27 18.36
C THR A 285 7.89 -0.17 18.68
N LEU A 286 8.16 -0.47 19.96
CA LEU A 286 8.47 -1.83 20.41
C LEU A 286 7.28 -2.78 20.29
N LEU A 287 6.05 -2.31 20.53
CA LEU A 287 4.82 -3.10 20.31
C LEU A 287 4.72 -3.57 18.84
N TYR A 288 4.98 -2.70 17.87
CA TYR A 288 4.97 -3.09 16.45
C TYR A 288 6.03 -4.14 16.15
N GLN A 289 7.26 -3.94 16.64
CA GLN A 289 8.35 -4.90 16.46
C GLN A 289 8.01 -6.27 17.08
N ALA A 290 7.44 -6.27 18.29
CA ALA A 290 7.10 -7.47 19.01
C ALA A 290 5.87 -8.17 18.38
N THR A 291 4.91 -7.41 17.86
CA THR A 291 3.78 -7.92 17.04
C THR A 291 4.28 -8.70 15.85
N VAL A 292 5.20 -8.13 15.06
CA VAL A 292 5.80 -8.81 13.91
C VAL A 292 6.51 -10.09 14.34
N LYS A 293 7.37 -10.02 15.36
CA LYS A 293 8.21 -11.14 15.79
C LYS A 293 7.43 -12.28 16.46
N ARG A 294 6.42 -11.98 17.27
CA ARG A 294 5.77 -12.93 18.18
C ARG A 294 4.33 -13.28 17.81
N ARG A 295 3.71 -12.53 16.91
CA ARG A 295 2.32 -12.75 16.48
C ARG A 295 2.25 -12.97 14.99
N ILE A 296 2.89 -12.17 14.16
CA ILE A 296 2.78 -12.33 12.70
C ILE A 296 3.68 -13.45 12.16
N LYS A 297 5.00 -13.44 12.46
CA LYS A 297 5.93 -14.46 11.95
C LYS A 297 5.59 -15.91 12.32
N PRO A 298 4.99 -16.20 13.50
CA PRO A 298 4.56 -17.55 13.84
C PRO A 298 3.26 -18.02 13.15
N LEU A 299 2.60 -17.16 12.35
CA LEU A 299 1.43 -17.59 11.58
C LEU A 299 1.81 -18.72 10.62
N PRO A 300 0.91 -19.70 10.40
CA PRO A 300 1.13 -20.73 9.40
C PRO A 300 1.24 -20.11 8.00
N SER A 301 1.99 -20.77 7.12
CA SER A 301 2.25 -20.29 5.75
C SER A 301 1.01 -20.23 4.88
N LEU A 302 0.06 -21.13 5.11
CA LEU A 302 -1.28 -21.10 4.54
C LEU A 302 -2.27 -20.75 5.64
N PRO A 303 -3.27 -19.90 5.37
CA PRO A 303 -4.30 -19.66 6.35
C PRO A 303 -5.06 -20.96 6.65
N ARG A 304 -5.30 -21.22 7.95
CA ARG A 304 -6.00 -22.43 8.42
C ARG A 304 -7.47 -22.41 7.97
N ASP A 305 -8.15 -23.54 8.17
CA ASP A 305 -9.57 -23.71 7.90
C ASP A 305 -10.40 -22.47 8.26
N SER A 306 -11.39 -22.15 7.42
CA SER A 306 -12.28 -20.98 7.50
C SER A 306 -13.07 -20.85 8.82
N SER A 307 -12.86 -21.73 9.78
CA SER A 307 -13.43 -21.74 11.13
C SER A 307 -12.57 -20.99 12.17
N SER A 308 -11.38 -20.53 11.79
CA SER A 308 -10.49 -19.78 12.69
C SER A 308 -10.88 -18.31 12.79
N ASP A 309 -10.87 -17.76 14.00
CA ASP A 309 -11.07 -16.33 14.28
C ASP A 309 -9.80 -15.48 14.04
N ILE A 310 -8.69 -16.12 13.65
CA ILE A 310 -7.39 -15.44 13.47
C ILE A 310 -7.48 -14.30 12.43
N PRO A 311 -8.07 -14.48 11.23
CA PRO A 311 -8.11 -13.42 10.23
C PRO A 311 -8.93 -12.20 10.68
N ALA A 312 -10.07 -12.42 11.34
CA ALA A 312 -10.90 -11.34 11.87
C ALA A 312 -10.15 -10.52 12.94
N ARG A 313 -9.50 -11.22 13.87
CA ARG A 313 -8.65 -10.58 14.90
C ARG A 313 -7.45 -9.85 14.28
N LEU A 314 -6.85 -10.37 13.21
CA LEU A 314 -5.77 -9.70 12.49
C LEU A 314 -6.24 -8.44 11.77
N ASP A 315 -7.41 -8.47 11.12
CA ASP A 315 -8.00 -7.29 10.50
C ASP A 315 -8.25 -6.19 11.54
N GLU A 316 -8.78 -6.55 12.72
CA GLU A 316 -8.98 -5.60 13.82
C GLU A 316 -7.66 -4.99 14.31
N VAL A 317 -6.66 -5.83 14.58
CA VAL A 317 -5.32 -5.37 14.99
C VAL A 317 -4.70 -4.44 13.94
N VAL A 318 -4.70 -4.85 12.67
CA VAL A 318 -4.09 -4.08 11.60
C VAL A 318 -4.85 -2.76 11.36
N SER A 319 -6.17 -2.75 11.56
CA SER A 319 -6.98 -1.52 11.52
C SER A 319 -6.53 -0.53 12.58
N VAL A 320 -6.41 -0.98 13.84
CA VAL A 320 -5.93 -0.12 14.95
C VAL A 320 -4.52 0.36 14.69
N LEU A 321 -3.60 -0.53 14.30
CA LEU A 321 -2.21 -0.16 14.00
C LEU A 321 -2.11 0.84 12.82
N ASN A 322 -2.91 0.71 11.76
CA ASN A 322 -2.88 1.66 10.65
C ASN A 322 -3.25 3.09 11.06
N GLY A 323 -4.14 3.26 12.05
CA GLY A 323 -4.60 4.58 12.47
C GLY A 323 -3.63 5.35 13.37
N ILE A 324 -2.69 4.65 14.02
CA ILE A 324 -1.79 5.25 15.01
C ILE A 324 -0.82 6.28 14.37
N PRO A 325 -0.12 5.99 13.24
CA PRO A 325 0.79 6.97 12.63
C PRO A 325 0.14 8.30 12.26
N ASP A 326 -1.07 8.28 11.67
CA ASP A 326 -1.80 9.51 11.29
C ASP A 326 -2.14 10.36 12.52
N LYS A 327 -2.52 9.71 13.63
CA LYS A 327 -2.77 10.39 14.90
C LYS A 327 -1.49 10.98 15.50
N PHE A 328 -0.35 10.29 15.35
CA PHE A 328 0.94 10.84 15.77
C PHE A 328 1.38 12.04 14.93
N GLY A 329 1.06 12.07 13.63
CA GLY A 329 1.24 13.28 12.82
C GLY A 329 0.40 14.45 13.32
N SER A 330 -0.85 14.19 13.73
CA SER A 330 -1.71 15.21 14.36
C SER A 330 -1.16 15.67 15.73
N LEU A 331 -0.64 14.73 16.52
CA LEU A 331 -0.01 15.05 17.82
C LEU A 331 1.25 15.90 17.63
N ALA A 332 2.05 15.62 16.60
CA ALA A 332 3.22 16.43 16.30
C ALA A 332 2.83 17.88 15.96
N MET A 333 1.77 18.07 15.17
CA MET A 333 1.22 19.42 14.92
C MET A 333 0.80 20.14 16.20
N ALA A 334 0.14 19.45 17.14
CA ALA A 334 -0.24 20.04 18.43
C ALA A 334 0.99 20.48 19.25
N PHE A 335 2.10 19.71 19.18
CA PHE A 335 3.38 20.12 19.77
C PHE A 335 3.94 21.37 19.10
N TYR A 336 3.98 21.42 17.77
CA TYR A 336 4.49 22.60 17.03
C TYR A 336 3.67 23.87 17.27
N GLU A 337 2.38 23.73 17.58
CA GLU A 337 1.48 24.84 17.89
C GLU A 337 1.53 25.25 19.38
N LEU A 338 2.17 24.44 20.23
CA LEU A 338 2.22 24.54 21.69
C LEU A 338 0.83 24.46 22.35
N ASP A 339 -0.12 23.73 21.75
CA ASP A 339 -1.47 23.58 22.31
C ASP A 339 -1.50 22.44 23.35
N THR A 340 -1.34 22.80 24.63
CA THR A 340 -1.38 21.84 25.73
C THR A 340 -2.64 21.00 25.78
N SER A 341 -3.79 21.58 25.48
CA SER A 341 -5.07 20.90 25.58
C SER A 341 -5.21 19.81 24.52
N GLU A 342 -4.74 20.12 23.31
CA GLU A 342 -4.76 19.19 22.19
C GLU A 342 -3.65 18.14 22.31
N ILE A 343 -2.47 18.50 22.82
CA ILE A 343 -1.40 17.55 23.16
C ILE A 343 -1.94 16.50 24.14
N ASP A 344 -2.54 16.92 25.26
CA ASP A 344 -3.02 15.99 26.29
C ASP A 344 -4.12 15.05 25.72
N ARG A 345 -5.06 15.61 24.94
CA ARG A 345 -6.13 14.82 24.28
C ARG A 345 -5.57 13.80 23.28
N LEU A 346 -4.68 14.22 22.38
CA LEU A 346 -4.13 13.37 21.33
C LEU A 346 -3.16 12.33 21.90
N MET A 347 -2.41 12.65 22.96
CA MET A 347 -1.62 11.66 23.69
C MET A 347 -2.53 10.54 24.21
N ASP A 348 -3.62 10.87 24.91
CA ASP A 348 -4.56 9.87 25.42
C ASP A 348 -5.12 8.98 24.31
N GLU A 349 -5.52 9.55 23.17
CA GLU A 349 -6.04 8.79 22.04
C GLU A 349 -5.00 7.87 21.39
N CYS A 350 -3.80 8.38 21.09
CA CYS A 350 -2.71 7.61 20.49
C CYS A 350 -2.32 6.41 21.35
N PHE A 351 -2.21 6.61 22.66
CA PHE A 351 -1.76 5.57 23.56
C PHE A 351 -2.89 4.63 24.01
N PHE A 352 -4.14 5.08 23.97
CA PHE A 352 -5.30 4.21 24.08
C PHE A 352 -5.37 3.22 22.91
N ASP A 353 -5.11 3.66 21.68
CA ASP A 353 -5.06 2.76 20.52
C ASP A 353 -3.91 1.74 20.63
N ALA A 354 -2.73 2.18 21.07
CA ALA A 354 -1.61 1.28 21.32
C ALA A 354 -1.95 0.24 22.41
N PHE A 355 -2.67 0.66 23.46
CA PHE A 355 -3.21 -0.23 24.47
C PHE A 355 -4.22 -1.22 23.87
N ALA A 356 -5.18 -0.76 23.07
CA ALA A 356 -6.20 -1.59 22.44
C ALA A 356 -5.57 -2.63 21.49
N ALA A 357 -4.60 -2.23 20.67
CA ALA A 357 -3.84 -3.14 19.82
C ALA A 357 -3.11 -4.21 20.65
N SER A 358 -2.52 -3.83 21.79
CA SER A 358 -1.85 -4.79 22.68
C SER A 358 -2.84 -5.78 23.30
N GLU A 359 -4.03 -5.34 23.73
CA GLU A 359 -5.10 -6.19 24.26
C GLU A 359 -5.54 -7.24 23.24
N LEU A 360 -5.72 -6.81 22.00
CA LEU A 360 -6.01 -7.67 20.87
C LEU A 360 -4.86 -8.63 20.55
N LEU A 361 -3.66 -8.47 21.09
CA LEU A 361 -2.50 -9.32 20.81
C LEU A 361 -1.99 -10.11 22.02
N VAL A 362 -2.50 -9.86 23.23
CA VAL A 362 -2.03 -10.51 24.47
C VAL A 362 -1.91 -12.02 24.29
N LYS A 363 -3.00 -12.68 23.86
CA LYS A 363 -3.03 -14.14 23.72
C LYS A 363 -2.43 -14.60 22.38
N PRO A 364 -1.66 -15.69 22.34
CA PRO A 364 -1.24 -16.30 21.08
C PRO A 364 -2.45 -16.87 20.32
N TRP A 365 -2.26 -17.23 19.05
CA TRP A 365 -3.34 -17.68 18.17
C TRP A 365 -3.99 -19.01 18.58
N GLU A 366 -3.23 -19.87 19.23
CA GLU A 366 -3.69 -21.18 19.73
C GLU A 366 -4.29 -21.08 21.14
N GLY A 367 -4.32 -19.88 21.72
CA GLY A 367 -4.77 -19.63 23.07
C GLY A 367 -3.69 -19.92 24.14
N GLY A 368 -4.04 -19.73 25.40
CA GLY A 368 -3.11 -19.86 26.53
C GLY A 368 -2.28 -18.60 26.76
N LYS A 369 -1.06 -18.80 27.27
CA LYS A 369 -0.14 -17.74 27.71
C LYS A 369 1.29 -18.07 27.29
N ASP A 370 1.98 -17.07 26.73
CA ASP A 370 3.39 -17.14 26.34
C ASP A 370 4.19 -15.94 26.91
N GLU A 371 5.51 -15.91 26.68
CA GLU A 371 6.38 -14.82 27.14
C GLU A 371 5.92 -13.44 26.62
N PHE A 372 5.36 -13.38 25.41
CA PHE A 372 4.82 -12.13 24.86
C PHE A 372 3.56 -11.70 25.61
N SER A 373 2.73 -12.63 26.08
CA SER A 373 1.55 -12.32 26.88
C SER A 373 1.95 -11.58 28.16
N ASP A 374 2.99 -12.04 28.85
CA ASP A 374 3.54 -11.36 30.03
C ASP A 374 4.13 -9.99 29.71
N TRP A 375 4.86 -9.90 28.59
CA TRP A 375 5.42 -8.64 28.12
C TRP A 375 4.32 -7.63 27.76
N ALA A 376 3.25 -8.05 27.08
CA ALA A 376 2.13 -7.20 26.69
C ALA A 376 1.40 -6.63 27.91
N LEU A 377 1.19 -7.44 28.96
CA LEU A 377 0.61 -6.94 30.22
C LEU A 377 1.50 -5.90 30.91
N ARG A 378 2.83 -6.06 30.85
CA ARG A 378 3.77 -5.04 31.36
C ARG A 378 3.73 -3.77 30.52
N PHE A 379 3.74 -3.91 29.19
CA PHE A 379 3.60 -2.79 28.24
C PHE A 379 2.33 -1.99 28.55
N GLN A 380 1.20 -2.66 28.76
CA GLN A 380 -0.08 -2.04 29.10
C GLN A 380 -0.08 -1.24 30.41
N LEU A 381 0.67 -1.70 31.41
CA LEU A 381 0.84 -0.96 32.65
C LEU A 381 1.69 0.28 32.44
N GLU A 382 2.77 0.17 31.68
CA GLU A 382 3.68 1.31 31.43
C GLU A 382 3.03 2.37 30.52
N ILE A 383 2.27 1.96 29.49
CA ILE A 383 1.62 2.89 28.56
C ILE A 383 0.49 3.71 29.22
N LYS A 384 -0.03 3.25 30.36
CA LYS A 384 -1.04 3.93 31.20
C LYS A 384 -0.45 4.84 32.28
N LYS A 385 0.84 4.68 32.60
CA LYS A 385 1.50 5.43 33.68
C LYS A 385 2.13 6.74 33.20
N GLY A 386 2.58 6.77 31.95
CA GLY A 386 3.03 8.00 31.31
C GLY A 386 1.86 8.77 30.74
#